data_AF-A0A6C0JJ23-F1
#
_entry.id   AF-A0A6C0JJ23-F1
#
_cell.length_a   1.000
_cell.length_b   1.000
_cell.length_c   1.000
_cell.angle_alpha   90.00
_cell.angle_beta   90.00
_cell.angle_gamma   90.00
#
_symmetry.space_group_name_H-M   'P 1'
#
loop_
_entity.id
_entity.type
_entity.pdbx_description
1 polymer ?
#
loop_
_entity_poly.entity_id
_entity_poly.type
_entity_poly.pdbx_seq_one_letter_code
_entity_poly.pdbx_strand_id
1 'polypeptide(L)'
;NICESEKLNISDQSLINIQKLFKSDMRSMINFIQSNQSIVNVAYNKNDVEKFDFLNIIESNEWDIILNKLKLKEKHEDIEYYIYTISNKYNIDKKNIIKYFVNYIIRNKKIKISDGVLNFVENIMHSQNANNSDILINYLLAKLPSFL
;
A
#
# COMPACT_ATOMS: atom_id res chain seq x y z
N ASN A 1 -16.79 17.81 -14.54
CA ASN A 1 -18.21 17.52 -14.21
C ASN A 1 -18.45 17.07 -12.78
N ILE A 2 -18.14 15.83 -12.33
CA ILE A 2 -18.48 15.38 -10.95
C ILE A 2 -17.70 16.15 -9.86
N CYS A 3 -16.37 16.26 -10.00
CA CYS A 3 -15.55 16.99 -9.02
C CYS A 3 -15.91 18.48 -8.96
N GLU A 4 -16.23 19.10 -10.09
CA GLU A 4 -16.70 20.50 -10.15
C GLU A 4 -18.06 20.66 -9.48
N SER A 5 -19.00 19.73 -9.69
CA SER A 5 -20.32 19.77 -9.04
C SER A 5 -20.25 19.58 -7.53
N GLU A 6 -19.31 18.77 -7.04
CA GLU A 6 -19.10 18.52 -5.61
C GLU A 6 -18.08 19.47 -4.95
N LYS A 7 -17.57 20.46 -5.70
CA LYS A 7 -16.53 21.43 -5.27
C LYS A 7 -15.28 20.74 -4.69
N LEU A 8 -14.91 19.61 -5.28
CA LEU A 8 -13.74 18.82 -4.91
C LEU A 8 -12.53 19.34 -5.69
N ASN A 9 -11.60 19.97 -4.98
CA ASN A 9 -10.35 20.42 -5.58
C ASN A 9 -9.32 19.28 -5.57
N ILE A 10 -9.33 18.46 -6.62
CA ILE A 10 -8.41 17.33 -6.83
C ILE A 10 -7.48 17.67 -7.99
N SER A 11 -6.17 17.40 -7.83
CA SER A 11 -5.20 17.56 -8.92
C SER A 11 -5.35 16.43 -9.96
N ASP A 12 -5.02 16.72 -11.22
CA ASP A 12 -5.04 15.70 -12.29
C ASP A 12 -4.16 14.50 -11.96
N GLN A 13 -3.01 14.72 -11.31
CA GLN A 13 -2.10 13.64 -10.91
C GLN A 13 -2.75 12.73 -9.86
N SER A 14 -3.39 13.32 -8.86
CA SER A 14 -4.14 12.58 -7.84
C SER A 14 -5.30 11.80 -8.46
N LEU A 15 -6.00 12.38 -9.45
CA LEU A 15 -7.06 11.70 -10.18
C LEU A 15 -6.54 10.49 -10.98
N ILE A 16 -5.42 10.64 -11.68
CA ILE A 16 -4.73 9.54 -12.36
C ILE A 16 -4.31 8.45 -11.36
N ASN A 17 -3.85 8.84 -10.17
CA ASN A 17 -3.45 7.89 -9.13
C ASN A 17 -4.65 7.11 -8.57
N ILE A 18 -5.78 7.78 -8.30
CA ILE A 18 -7.06 7.15 -7.95
C ILE A 18 -7.49 6.18 -9.04
N GLN A 19 -7.42 6.59 -10.30
CA GLN A 19 -7.81 5.75 -11.43
C GLN A 19 -6.97 4.46 -11.49
N LYS A 20 -5.64 4.57 -11.28
CA LYS A 20 -4.73 3.42 -11.20
C LYS A 20 -5.03 2.53 -10.01
N LEU A 21 -5.27 3.11 -8.83
CA LEU A 21 -5.55 2.39 -7.59
C LEU A 21 -6.80 1.52 -7.70
N PHE A 22 -7.88 2.06 -8.29
CA PHE A 22 -9.15 1.37 -8.43
C PHE A 22 -9.33 0.66 -9.78
N LYS A 23 -8.27 0.59 -10.61
CA LYS A 23 -8.31 -0.04 -11.94
C LYS A 23 -9.46 0.48 -12.81
N SER A 24 -9.72 1.79 -12.74
CA SER A 24 -10.84 2.47 -13.41
C SER A 24 -12.26 2.05 -12.98
N ASP A 25 -12.43 1.37 -11.83
CA ASP A 25 -13.76 1.15 -11.25
C ASP A 25 -14.34 2.47 -10.71
N MET A 26 -15.20 3.11 -11.50
CA MET A 26 -15.72 4.45 -11.21
C MET A 26 -16.49 4.52 -9.88
N ARG A 27 -17.17 3.44 -9.47
CA ARG A 27 -17.94 3.42 -8.22
C ARG A 27 -17.03 3.49 -7.00
N SER A 28 -15.97 2.68 -7.01
CA SER A 28 -14.96 2.68 -5.94
C SER A 28 -14.17 3.99 -5.91
N MET A 29 -13.85 4.55 -7.09
CA MET A 29 -13.20 5.86 -7.20
C MET A 29 -14.03 6.98 -6.54
N ILE A 30 -15.34 7.06 -6.87
CA ILE A 30 -16.26 8.06 -6.30
C ILE A 30 -16.39 7.87 -4.79
N ASN A 31 -16.66 6.63 -4.33
CA ASN A 31 -16.78 6.33 -2.91
C ASN A 31 -15.52 6.74 -2.13
N PHE A 32 -14.33 6.46 -2.68
CA PHE A 32 -13.08 6.84 -2.08
C PHE A 32 -12.94 8.36 -2.00
N ILE A 33 -13.18 9.09 -3.09
CA ILE A 33 -13.09 10.54 -3.13
C ILE A 33 -14.05 11.18 -2.12
N GLN A 34 -15.32 10.75 -2.08
CA GLN A 34 -16.33 11.26 -1.16
C GLN A 34 -15.96 10.97 0.31
N SER A 35 -15.50 9.75 0.62
CA SER A 35 -15.09 9.37 1.99
C SER A 35 -13.85 10.12 2.48
N ASN A 36 -13.01 10.63 1.56
CA ASN A 36 -11.77 11.34 1.86
C ASN A 36 -11.83 12.84 1.50
N GLN A 37 -13.02 13.40 1.31
CA GLN A 37 -13.24 14.78 0.86
C GLN A 37 -12.57 15.83 1.75
N SER A 38 -12.48 15.60 3.06
CA SER A 38 -11.80 16.50 4.00
C SER A 38 -10.29 16.58 3.74
N ILE A 39 -9.64 15.45 3.44
CA ILE A 39 -8.20 15.37 3.14
C ILE A 39 -7.92 15.97 1.76
N VAL A 40 -8.76 15.63 0.78
CA VAL A 40 -8.72 16.19 -0.58
C VAL A 40 -8.74 17.72 -0.55
N ASN A 41 -9.67 18.31 0.21
CA ASN A 41 -9.81 19.75 0.29
C ASN A 41 -8.67 20.42 1.07
N VAL A 42 -8.08 19.74 2.07
CA VAL A 42 -6.91 20.27 2.81
C VAL A 42 -5.64 20.25 1.97
N ALA A 43 -5.41 19.19 1.18
CA ALA A 43 -4.25 19.04 0.31
C ALA A 43 -4.10 20.18 -0.72
N TYR A 44 -5.24 20.75 -1.15
CA TYR A 44 -5.25 21.83 -2.13
C TYR A 44 -5.05 23.24 -1.54
N ASN A 45 -5.43 23.46 -0.27
CA ASN A 45 -5.41 24.79 0.35
C ASN A 45 -4.03 25.22 0.89
N LYS A 46 -3.04 24.32 0.88
CA LYS A 46 -1.66 24.69 1.15
C LYS A 46 -1.02 25.20 -0.13
N ASN A 47 -0.78 26.51 -0.21
CA ASN A 47 -0.02 27.19 -1.27
C ASN A 47 1.48 26.80 -1.30
N ASP A 48 1.84 25.64 -0.75
CA ASP A 48 3.20 25.14 -0.70
C ASP A 48 3.44 24.25 -1.92
N VAL A 49 4.45 24.64 -2.70
CA VAL A 49 4.89 24.05 -3.96
C VAL A 49 5.37 22.59 -3.81
N GLU A 50 5.42 22.05 -2.59
CA GLU A 50 5.50 20.62 -2.39
C GLU A 50 4.11 20.01 -2.62
N LYS A 51 3.87 19.53 -3.85
CA LYS A 51 2.75 18.68 -4.23
C LYS A 51 2.41 17.72 -3.09
N PHE A 52 1.43 18.08 -2.27
CA PHE A 52 0.89 17.19 -1.25
C PHE A 52 -0.05 16.23 -2.01
N ASP A 53 0.54 15.26 -2.68
CA ASP A 53 -0.21 14.18 -3.31
C ASP A 53 -0.72 13.31 -2.16
N PHE A 54 -1.93 13.60 -1.68
CA PHE A 54 -2.57 12.83 -0.61
C PHE A 54 -2.78 11.35 -1.01
N LEU A 55 -2.64 11.06 -2.30
CA LEU A 55 -2.56 9.74 -2.92
C LEU A 55 -1.13 9.44 -3.34
N ASN A 56 -0.20 9.59 -2.40
CA ASN A 56 1.11 9.00 -2.59
C ASN A 56 0.87 7.52 -2.98
N ILE A 57 1.28 7.15 -4.18
CA ILE A 57 1.32 5.75 -4.58
C ILE A 57 2.63 5.23 -4.01
N ILE A 58 2.59 4.08 -3.34
CA ILE A 58 3.83 3.47 -2.84
C ILE A 58 4.74 3.18 -4.04
N GLU A 59 5.83 3.92 -4.13
CA GLU A 59 6.85 3.74 -5.16
C GLU A 59 7.60 2.43 -4.94
N SER A 60 8.19 1.89 -6.02
CA SER A 60 8.95 0.62 -5.94
C SER A 60 10.12 0.66 -4.95
N ASN A 61 10.66 1.85 -4.67
CA ASN A 61 11.75 2.05 -3.73
C ASN A 61 11.39 1.63 -2.29
N GLU A 62 10.17 1.92 -1.83
CA GLU A 62 9.71 1.54 -0.49
C GLU A 62 9.70 0.01 -0.32
N TRP A 63 9.30 -0.71 -1.37
CA TRP A 63 9.30 -2.17 -1.39
C TRP A 63 10.72 -2.75 -1.37
N ASP A 64 11.64 -2.14 -2.12
CA ASP A 64 13.04 -2.55 -2.13
C ASP A 64 13.72 -2.31 -0.77
N ILE A 65 13.34 -1.26 -0.05
CA ILE A 65 13.82 -1.03 1.32
C ILE A 65 13.37 -2.15 2.25
N ILE A 66 12.08 -2.51 2.27
CA ILE A 66 11.58 -3.63 3.10
C ILE A 66 12.33 -4.92 2.75
N LEU A 67 12.51 -5.19 1.46
CA LEU A 67 13.23 -6.38 1.00
C LEU A 67 14.69 -6.40 1.47
N ASN A 68 15.38 -5.26 1.42
CA ASN A 68 16.75 -5.15 1.90
C ASN A 68 16.85 -5.37 3.41
N LYS A 69 15.93 -4.80 4.19
CA LYS A 69 15.89 -5.02 5.65
C LYS A 69 15.71 -6.49 6.00
N LEU A 70 14.85 -7.21 5.26
CA LEU A 70 14.67 -8.66 5.40
C LEU A 70 15.94 -9.44 5.06
N LYS A 71 16.64 -9.09 3.97
CA LYS A 71 17.90 -9.74 3.57
C LYS A 71 19.03 -9.51 4.56
N LEU A 72 19.10 -8.31 5.14
CA LEU A 72 20.08 -7.94 6.16
C LEU A 72 19.74 -8.53 7.54
N LYS A 73 18.59 -9.21 7.67
CA LYS A 73 18.10 -9.78 8.94
C LYS A 73 18.05 -8.72 10.05
N GLU A 74 17.57 -7.53 9.70
CA GLU A 74 17.24 -6.51 10.70
C GLU A 74 16.20 -7.05 11.70
N LYS A 75 16.12 -6.42 12.86
CA LYS A 75 15.20 -6.85 13.91
C LYS A 75 13.75 -6.73 13.43
N HIS A 76 12.90 -7.65 13.86
CA HIS A 76 11.50 -7.68 13.44
C HIS A 76 10.79 -6.37 13.79
N GLU A 77 11.09 -5.79 14.94
CA GLU A 77 10.51 -4.54 15.42
C GLU A 77 10.85 -3.36 14.49
N ASP A 78 12.06 -3.32 13.94
CA ASP A 78 12.51 -2.26 13.03
C ASP A 78 11.76 -2.32 11.69
N ILE A 79 11.54 -3.54 11.18
CA ILE A 79 10.80 -3.76 9.92
C ILE A 79 9.31 -3.49 10.12
N GLU A 80 8.74 -3.93 11.24
CA GLU A 80 7.35 -3.64 11.58
C GLU A 80 7.10 -2.14 11.74
N TYR A 81 8.01 -1.43 12.42
CA TYR A 81 7.95 0.02 12.54
C TYR A 81 8.01 0.69 11.15
N TYR A 82 8.86 0.20 10.25
CA TYR A 82 8.92 0.73 8.88
C TYR A 82 7.62 0.47 8.09
N ILE A 83 6.99 -0.69 8.26
CA ILE A 83 5.67 -0.96 7.66
C ILE A 83 4.62 0.01 8.22
N TYR A 84 4.67 0.30 9.53
CA TYR A 84 3.79 1.28 10.17
C TYR A 84 4.02 2.71 9.66
N THR A 85 5.27 3.14 9.45
CA THR A 85 5.54 4.47 8.88
C THR A 85 5.01 4.59 7.45
N ILE A 86 5.14 3.55 6.62
CA ILE A 86 4.50 3.50 5.29
C ILE A 86 2.98 3.56 5.44
N SER A 87 2.38 2.80 6.36
CA SER A 87 0.94 2.80 6.61
C SER A 87 0.39 4.20 6.86
N ASN A 88 1.06 4.97 7.73
CA ASN A 88 0.68 6.34 8.04
C ASN A 88 0.97 7.30 6.87
N LYS A 89 2.15 7.20 6.26
CA LYS A 89 2.60 8.11 5.17
C LYS A 89 1.67 8.02 3.96
N TYR A 90 1.23 6.81 3.62
CA TYR A 90 0.43 6.55 2.43
C TYR A 90 -1.07 6.35 2.75
N ASN A 91 -1.46 6.42 4.03
CA ASN A 91 -2.83 6.18 4.51
C ASN A 91 -3.42 4.85 4.00
N ILE A 92 -2.63 3.77 4.09
CA ILE A 92 -3.02 2.42 3.66
C ILE A 92 -2.92 1.50 4.87
N ASP A 93 -3.97 0.70 5.11
CA ASP A 93 -3.95 -0.32 6.16
C ASP A 93 -2.74 -1.25 6.02
N LYS A 94 -2.08 -1.57 7.14
CA LYS A 94 -0.93 -2.50 7.17
C LYS A 94 -1.21 -3.81 6.42
N LYS A 95 -2.43 -4.33 6.49
CA LYS A 95 -2.88 -5.53 5.75
C LYS A 95 -2.77 -5.35 4.23
N ASN A 96 -3.19 -4.20 3.72
CA ASN A 96 -3.10 -3.89 2.30
C ASN A 96 -1.64 -3.66 1.87
N ILE A 97 -0.83 -3.01 2.71
CA ILE A 97 0.63 -2.89 2.48
C ILE A 97 1.27 -4.26 2.28
N ILE A 98 0.98 -5.22 3.16
CA ILE A 98 1.52 -6.58 3.07
C ILE A 98 1.11 -7.26 1.75
N LYS A 99 -0.16 -7.14 1.36
CA LYS A 99 -0.66 -7.71 0.10
C LYS A 99 0.01 -7.07 -1.11
N TYR A 100 0.17 -5.74 -1.11
CA TYR A 100 0.85 -5.03 -2.18
C TYR A 100 2.33 -5.38 -2.27
N PHE A 101 3.01 -5.50 -1.12
CA PHE A 101 4.39 -5.93 -1.04
C PHE A 101 4.59 -7.35 -1.59
N VAL A 102 3.78 -8.32 -1.16
CA VAL A 102 3.86 -9.69 -1.70
C VAL A 102 3.59 -9.73 -3.20
N ASN A 103 2.61 -8.98 -3.70
CA ASN A 103 2.36 -8.84 -5.13
C ASN A 103 3.56 -8.23 -5.88
N TYR A 104 4.22 -7.22 -5.29
CA TYR A 104 5.43 -6.62 -5.86
C TYR A 104 6.55 -7.66 -5.99
N ILE A 105 6.77 -8.46 -4.95
CA ILE A 105 7.78 -9.52 -4.96
C ILE A 105 7.48 -10.52 -6.08
N ILE A 106 6.26 -11.06 -6.15
CA ILE A 106 5.88 -12.07 -7.16
C ILE A 106 6.11 -11.54 -8.59
N ARG A 107 5.79 -10.27 -8.83
CA ARG A 107 5.88 -9.66 -10.16
C ARG A 107 7.31 -9.33 -10.57
N ASN A 108 8.15 -8.89 -9.63
CA ASN A 108 9.42 -8.23 -9.94
C ASN A 108 10.66 -8.97 -9.46
N LYS A 109 10.53 -9.82 -8.44
CA LYS A 109 11.64 -10.59 -7.89
C LYS A 109 11.41 -12.04 -8.31
N LYS A 110 12.37 -12.61 -9.05
CA LYS A 110 12.30 -13.97 -9.64
C LYS A 110 12.28 -15.08 -8.57
N ILE A 111 11.26 -15.10 -7.70
CA ILE A 111 11.05 -16.16 -6.73
C ILE A 111 10.71 -17.43 -7.49
N LYS A 112 11.42 -18.53 -7.18
CA LYS A 112 11.12 -19.83 -7.74
C LYS A 112 9.76 -20.28 -7.21
N ILE A 113 8.79 -20.41 -8.11
CA ILE A 113 7.45 -20.90 -7.76
C ILE A 113 7.57 -22.33 -7.23
N SER A 114 6.98 -22.56 -6.07
CA SER A 114 6.89 -23.87 -5.41
C SER A 114 5.60 -23.92 -4.59
N ASP A 115 5.15 -25.11 -4.22
CA ASP A 115 3.95 -25.29 -3.39
C ASP A 115 4.04 -24.51 -2.07
N GLY A 116 5.24 -24.42 -1.49
CA GLY A 116 5.50 -23.63 -0.29
C GLY A 116 5.26 -22.13 -0.49
N VAL A 117 5.70 -21.59 -1.63
CA VAL A 117 5.47 -20.18 -2.00
C VAL A 117 3.99 -19.93 -2.29
N LEU A 118 3.31 -20.83 -3.00
CA LEU A 118 1.89 -20.69 -3.32
C LEU A 118 1.04 -20.72 -2.04
N ASN A 119 1.29 -21.67 -1.14
CA ASN A 119 0.62 -21.74 0.16
C ASN A 119 0.89 -20.49 1.01
N PHE A 120 2.13 -19.97 1.00
CA PHE A 120 2.46 -18.72 1.67
C PHE A 120 1.64 -17.54 1.12
N VAL A 121 1.60 -17.39 -0.20
CA VAL A 121 0.85 -16.31 -0.87
C VAL A 121 -0.65 -16.44 -0.61
N GLU A 122 -1.20 -17.65 -0.68
CA GLU A 122 -2.60 -17.93 -0.41
C GLU A 122 -2.98 -17.49 1.00
N ASN A 123 -2.19 -17.89 2.01
CA ASN A 123 -2.41 -17.50 3.40
C ASN A 123 -2.38 -15.97 3.59
N ILE A 124 -1.48 -15.26 2.90
CA ILE A 124 -1.44 -13.80 2.94
C ILE A 124 -2.70 -13.19 2.31
N MET A 125 -3.06 -13.62 1.10
CA MET A 125 -4.15 -13.03 0.32
C MET A 125 -5.53 -13.30 0.92
N HIS A 126 -5.74 -14.52 1.42
CA HIS A 126 -6.99 -15.03 1.96
C HIS A 126 -7.09 -14.93 3.49
N SER A 127 -6.22 -14.15 4.13
CA SER A 127 -6.33 -13.75 5.55
C SER A 127 -7.54 -12.84 5.80
N GLN A 128 -8.77 -13.29 5.50
CA GLN A 128 -9.99 -12.53 5.71
C GLN A 128 -10.25 -12.26 7.20
N ASN A 129 -9.87 -13.20 8.08
CA ASN A 129 -10.13 -13.17 9.51
C ASN A 129 -8.96 -12.71 10.39
N ALA A 130 -7.85 -12.25 9.81
CA ALA A 130 -6.78 -11.63 10.58
C ALA A 130 -7.22 -10.20 10.95
N ASN A 131 -8.09 -10.08 11.95
CA ASN A 131 -8.44 -8.78 12.57
C ASN A 131 -7.21 -8.07 13.14
N ASN A 132 -6.11 -8.79 13.30
CA ASN A 132 -4.84 -8.27 13.74
C ASN A 132 -3.83 -8.25 12.59
N SER A 133 -3.53 -7.06 12.08
CA SER A 133 -2.48 -6.83 11.08
C SER A 133 -1.11 -7.32 11.54
N ASP A 134 -0.85 -7.31 12.84
CA ASP A 134 0.46 -7.60 13.41
C ASP A 134 0.74 -9.11 13.35
N ILE A 135 -0.30 -9.96 13.42
CA ILE A 135 -0.16 -11.41 13.15
C ILE A 135 0.28 -11.65 11.71
N LEU A 136 -0.31 -10.91 10.76
CA LEU A 136 0.02 -11.04 9.35
C LEU A 136 1.45 -10.57 9.05
N ILE A 137 1.89 -9.48 9.70
CA ILE A 137 3.28 -8.99 9.63
C ILE A 137 4.22 -10.07 10.17
N ASN A 138 3.98 -10.57 11.38
CA ASN A 138 4.82 -11.60 11.99
C ASN A 138 4.93 -12.86 11.13
N TYR A 139 3.81 -13.32 10.55
CA TYR A 139 3.82 -14.44 9.62
C TYR A 139 4.67 -14.15 8.37
N LEU A 140 4.54 -12.96 7.79
CA LEU A 140 5.35 -12.54 6.64
C LEU A 140 6.84 -12.49 6.99
N LEU A 141 7.21 -11.83 8.09
CA LEU A 141 8.61 -11.69 8.53
C LEU A 141 9.24 -13.05 8.82
N ALA A 142 8.48 -14.00 9.36
CA ALA A 142 8.97 -15.35 9.65
C ALA A 142 9.12 -16.24 8.40
N LYS A 143 8.22 -16.14 7.42
CA LYS A 143 8.18 -17.06 6.27
C LYS A 143 8.90 -16.56 5.04
N LEU A 144 8.77 -15.28 4.71
CA LEU A 144 9.30 -14.71 3.48
C LEU A 144 10.82 -14.89 3.32
N PRO A 145 11.67 -14.73 4.36
CA PRO A 145 13.11 -14.95 4.23
C PRO A 145 13.52 -16.34 3.76
N SER A 146 12.67 -17.37 3.96
CA SER A 146 12.94 -18.73 3.48
C SER A 146 12.73 -18.91 1.97
N PHE A 147 12.10 -17.94 1.30
CA PHE A 147 11.77 -17.96 -0.12
C PHE A 147 12.58 -16.94 -0.95
N LEU A 148 13.37 -16.08 -0.29
CA LEU A 148 14.23 -15.07 -0.89
C LEU A 148 15.65 -15.60 -1.13
#